data_AF-A0ABD0PK54-F1
#
_entry.id   AF-A0ABD0PK54-F1
#
_cell.length_a   1.000
_cell.length_b   1.000
_cell.length_c   1.000
_cell.angle_alpha   90.00
_cell.angle_beta   90.00
_cell.angle_gamma   90.00
#
_symmetry.space_group_name_H-M   'P 1'
#
loop_
_entity.id
_entity.type
_entity.pdbx_description
1 polymer ?
#
loop_
_entity_poly.entity_id
_entity_poly.type
_entity_poly.pdbx_seq_one_letter_code
_entity_poly.pdbx_strand_id
1 'polypeptide(L)'
;MSLVQKLKRDGKTFGEIAGSVLNLALHEGRNSKQTDVVFDVYWKTSIKNAERYNRGSASSTQWKNIDPGHNVVQWRKLFSNTDSKTALITFIMDQWKLAEKLIKLQNKQLFATCGETCNCLTEEDRNVVEELKSSHEEADTGMLLHANHASQNGYQTTVIVSEDTDVMILCLGCCKKINCPLYQKSGTQNQT
;
A
#
# COMPACT_ATOMS: atom_id res chain seq x y z
N MET A 1 1.71 -5.68 -0.27
CA MET A 1 0.33 -6.19 -0.55
C MET A 1 -0.47 -6.71 0.66
N SER A 2 0.03 -6.60 1.90
CA SER A 2 -0.56 -7.27 3.08
C SER A 2 -2.01 -6.84 3.42
N LEU A 3 -2.35 -5.54 3.34
CA LEU A 3 -3.71 -5.05 3.61
C LEU A 3 -4.74 -5.61 2.64
N VAL A 4 -4.43 -5.56 1.34
CA VAL A 4 -5.27 -6.14 0.29
C VAL A 4 -5.39 -7.65 0.50
N GLN A 5 -4.35 -8.31 1.03
CA GLN A 5 -4.28 -9.72 1.39
C GLN A 5 -5.05 -10.15 2.64
N LYS A 6 -5.65 -9.23 3.42
CA LYS A 6 -6.42 -9.55 4.64
C LYS A 6 -7.95 -9.57 4.49
N LEU A 7 -8.51 -9.07 3.39
CA LEU A 7 -9.98 -9.02 3.20
C LEU A 7 -10.60 -10.44 3.01
N LYS A 8 -11.82 -10.70 3.50
CA LYS A 8 -12.66 -11.82 3.01
C LYS A 8 -13.41 -11.35 1.73
N ARG A 9 -13.34 -12.11 0.64
CA ARG A 9 -13.36 -11.54 -0.74
C ARG A 9 -14.26 -12.20 -1.76
N ASP A 10 -14.79 -13.39 -1.49
CA ASP A 10 -15.65 -14.05 -2.48
C ASP A 10 -16.96 -13.27 -2.62
N GLY A 11 -17.28 -12.87 -3.85
CA GLY A 11 -18.51 -12.16 -4.19
C GLY A 11 -18.49 -10.63 -4.05
N LYS A 12 -17.34 -10.01 -3.73
CA LYS A 12 -17.21 -8.54 -3.70
C LYS A 12 -16.86 -7.95 -5.06
N THR A 13 -17.27 -6.71 -5.30
CA THR A 13 -16.81 -5.93 -6.46
C THR A 13 -15.45 -5.29 -6.20
N PHE A 14 -14.73 -4.89 -7.25
CA PHE A 14 -13.48 -4.15 -7.09
C PHE A 14 -13.66 -2.82 -6.35
N GLY A 15 -14.78 -2.11 -6.57
CA GLY A 15 -15.09 -0.87 -5.84
C GLY A 15 -15.25 -1.10 -4.33
N GLU A 16 -15.91 -2.19 -3.94
CA GLU A 16 -16.03 -2.59 -2.53
C GLU A 16 -14.68 -2.97 -1.91
N ILE A 17 -13.81 -3.62 -2.68
CA ILE A 17 -12.46 -3.94 -2.24
C ILE A 17 -11.67 -2.66 -2.01
N ALA A 18 -11.64 -1.73 -2.97
CA ALA A 18 -10.92 -0.46 -2.82
C ALA A 18 -11.41 0.33 -1.59
N GLY A 19 -12.73 0.38 -1.37
CA GLY A 19 -13.32 1.00 -0.18
C GLY A 19 -12.96 0.27 1.12
N SER A 20 -12.90 -1.07 1.10
CA SER A 20 -12.51 -1.86 2.26
C SER A 20 -11.03 -1.66 2.63
N VAL A 21 -10.12 -1.59 1.64
CA VAL A 21 -8.70 -1.31 1.88
C VAL A 21 -8.52 0.09 2.47
N LEU A 22 -9.24 1.09 1.97
CA LEU A 22 -9.22 2.45 2.53
C LEU A 22 -9.66 2.45 4.00
N ASN A 23 -10.81 1.83 4.29
CA ASN A 23 -11.33 1.76 5.66
C ASN A 23 -10.33 1.07 6.61
N LEU A 24 -9.65 0.01 6.16
CA LEU A 24 -8.60 -0.65 6.94
C LEU A 24 -7.42 0.29 7.21
N ALA A 25 -6.93 1.01 6.19
CA ALA A 25 -5.84 1.97 6.36
C ALA A 25 -6.21 3.07 7.37
N LEU A 26 -7.41 3.65 7.24
CA LEU A 26 -7.91 4.69 8.14
C LEU A 26 -8.15 4.16 9.56
N HIS A 27 -8.57 2.91 9.70
CA HIS A 27 -8.71 2.26 11.00
C HIS A 27 -7.35 2.06 11.69
N GLU A 28 -6.34 1.57 10.96
CA GLU A 28 -4.99 1.40 11.49
C GLU A 28 -4.37 2.75 11.89
N GLY A 29 -4.57 3.78 11.06
CA GLY A 29 -4.14 5.16 11.30
C GLY A 29 -5.13 6.03 12.09
N ARG A 30 -6.10 5.44 12.82
CA ARG A 30 -7.20 6.21 13.44
C ARG A 30 -6.73 7.27 14.45
N ASN A 31 -5.58 7.05 15.08
CA ASN A 31 -5.00 7.98 16.06
C ASN A 31 -3.90 8.86 15.44
N SER A 32 -3.68 8.76 14.13
CA SER A 32 -2.67 9.51 13.40
C SER A 32 -3.31 10.65 12.60
N LYS A 33 -2.60 11.77 12.47
CA LYS A 33 -2.98 12.88 11.57
C LYS A 33 -2.70 12.54 10.09
N GLN A 34 -1.69 11.72 9.86
CA GLN A 34 -1.26 11.24 8.56
C GLN A 34 -1.20 9.70 8.57
N THR A 35 -1.64 9.09 7.47
CA THR A 35 -1.52 7.65 7.22
C THR A 35 -0.87 7.43 5.87
N ASP A 36 0.11 6.54 5.81
CA ASP A 36 0.88 6.27 4.59
C ASP A 36 0.65 4.82 4.17
N VAL A 37 0.16 4.61 2.96
CA VAL A 37 -0.04 3.28 2.35
C VAL A 37 0.99 3.09 1.25
N VAL A 38 1.97 2.23 1.51
CA VAL A 38 3.06 1.93 0.58
C VAL A 38 2.78 0.60 -0.12
N PHE A 39 2.72 0.65 -1.45
CA PHE A 39 2.61 -0.52 -2.32
C PHE A 39 3.95 -0.89 -2.94
N ASP A 40 4.11 -2.18 -3.23
CA ASP A 40 5.20 -2.67 -4.08
C ASP A 40 4.99 -2.16 -5.52
N VAL A 41 6.09 -1.90 -6.21
CA VAL A 41 6.12 -1.66 -7.65
C VAL A 41 6.45 -2.98 -8.37
N TYR A 42 5.95 -3.18 -9.58
CA TYR A 42 6.19 -4.42 -10.32
C TYR A 42 6.79 -4.10 -11.69
N TRP A 43 8.11 -3.98 -11.73
CA TRP A 43 8.86 -3.74 -12.96
C TRP A 43 8.98 -5.01 -13.81
N LYS A 44 8.86 -4.88 -15.14
CA LYS A 44 9.07 -6.01 -16.06
C LYS A 44 10.54 -6.44 -16.11
N THR A 45 11.44 -5.47 -16.09
CA THR A 45 12.89 -5.70 -16.12
C THR A 45 13.45 -5.47 -14.72
N SER A 46 13.32 -6.46 -13.84
CA SER A 46 13.95 -6.44 -12.52
C SER A 46 14.40 -7.83 -12.07
N ILE A 47 15.35 -7.86 -11.12
CA ILE A 47 15.81 -9.10 -10.50
C ILE A 47 14.63 -9.85 -9.88
N LYS A 48 13.73 -9.14 -9.18
CA LYS A 48 12.52 -9.74 -8.61
C LYS A 48 11.61 -10.35 -9.64
N ASN A 49 11.44 -9.73 -10.81
CA ASN A 49 10.60 -10.31 -11.85
C ASN A 49 11.20 -11.60 -12.43
N ALA A 50 12.51 -11.62 -12.66
CA ALA A 50 13.22 -12.84 -13.08
C ALA A 50 13.11 -13.96 -12.02
N GLU A 51 13.24 -13.59 -10.76
CA GLU A 51 13.11 -14.48 -9.61
C GLU A 51 11.70 -15.10 -9.50
N ARG A 52 10.65 -14.27 -9.64
CA ARG A 52 9.25 -14.72 -9.69
C ARG A 52 9.01 -15.68 -10.86
N TYR A 53 9.55 -15.36 -12.03
CA TYR A 53 9.46 -16.23 -13.22
C TYR A 53 10.07 -17.61 -12.95
N ASN A 54 11.26 -17.67 -12.33
CA ASN A 54 11.92 -18.92 -11.96
C ASN A 54 11.11 -19.73 -10.93
N ARG A 55 10.31 -19.07 -10.08
CA ARG A 55 9.36 -19.72 -9.15
C ARG A 55 8.08 -20.22 -9.82
N GLY A 56 7.94 -20.10 -11.14
CA GLY A 56 6.83 -20.67 -11.92
C GLY A 56 5.62 -19.76 -12.10
N SER A 57 5.75 -18.43 -11.95
CA SER A 57 4.62 -17.49 -12.13
C SER A 57 4.24 -17.21 -13.60
N ALA A 58 4.52 -18.13 -14.53
CA ALA A 58 4.62 -17.81 -15.96
C ALA A 58 3.33 -17.93 -16.80
N SER A 59 2.16 -18.30 -16.25
CA SER A 59 0.98 -18.48 -17.10
C SER A 59 -0.37 -18.34 -16.38
N SER A 60 -0.65 -17.19 -15.79
CA SER A 60 -1.98 -16.89 -15.23
C SER A 60 -2.73 -15.85 -16.07
N THR A 61 -4.04 -16.06 -16.23
CA THR A 61 -4.99 -15.13 -16.86
C THR A 61 -4.73 -13.68 -16.43
N GLN A 62 -4.47 -12.82 -17.41
CA GLN A 62 -4.24 -11.40 -17.17
C GLN A 62 -5.58 -10.70 -17.03
N TRP A 63 -5.72 -9.90 -15.98
CA TRP A 63 -6.86 -9.00 -15.81
C TRP A 63 -6.58 -7.74 -16.60
N LYS A 64 -7.41 -7.48 -17.61
CA LYS A 64 -7.45 -6.20 -18.33
C LYS A 64 -8.81 -5.57 -18.05
N ASN A 65 -8.84 -4.26 -17.79
CA ASN A 65 -10.06 -3.48 -17.52
C ASN A 65 -10.76 -3.81 -16.19
N ILE A 66 -10.10 -3.48 -15.08
CA ILE A 66 -10.71 -3.51 -13.74
C ILE A 66 -11.70 -2.33 -13.63
N ASP A 67 -12.95 -2.63 -13.33
CA ASP A 67 -14.04 -1.66 -13.18
C ASP A 67 -14.67 -1.78 -11.78
N PRO A 68 -15.12 -0.69 -11.14
CA PRO A 68 -15.70 -0.76 -9.79
C PRO A 68 -16.90 -1.71 -9.68
N GLY A 69 -17.70 -1.90 -10.73
CA GLY A 69 -18.86 -2.79 -10.72
C GLY A 69 -18.53 -4.26 -10.98
N HIS A 70 -17.32 -4.57 -11.45
CA HIS A 70 -16.94 -5.94 -11.76
C HIS A 70 -16.72 -6.76 -10.49
N ASN A 71 -17.35 -7.94 -10.44
CA ASN A 71 -17.13 -8.92 -9.40
C ASN A 71 -15.71 -9.49 -9.49
N VAL A 72 -15.10 -9.66 -8.33
CA VAL A 72 -13.81 -10.32 -8.24
C VAL A 72 -14.00 -11.82 -8.29
N VAL A 73 -13.64 -12.41 -9.43
CA VAL A 73 -13.50 -13.86 -9.59
C VAL A 73 -12.03 -14.28 -9.49
N GLN A 74 -11.75 -15.55 -9.16
CA GLN A 74 -10.40 -16.13 -9.19
C GLN A 74 -9.29 -15.28 -8.53
N TRP A 75 -9.60 -14.68 -7.39
CA TRP A 75 -8.72 -13.71 -6.72
C TRP A 75 -7.28 -14.18 -6.50
N ARG A 76 -7.05 -15.46 -6.14
CA ARG A 76 -5.68 -16.00 -5.99
C ARG A 76 -4.85 -15.90 -7.28
N LYS A 77 -5.48 -16.05 -8.45
CA LYS A 77 -4.81 -15.92 -9.75
C LYS A 77 -4.45 -14.48 -10.06
N LEU A 78 -5.26 -13.51 -9.65
CA LEU A 78 -4.94 -12.08 -9.79
C LEU A 78 -3.59 -11.76 -9.12
N PHE A 79 -3.33 -12.34 -7.95
CA PHE A 79 -2.06 -12.15 -7.21
C PHE A 79 -0.90 -13.00 -7.73
N SER A 80 -1.11 -13.83 -8.74
CA SER A 80 -0.05 -14.60 -9.39
C SER A 80 0.58 -13.83 -10.57
N ASN A 81 -0.15 -12.85 -11.13
CA ASN A 81 0.27 -12.05 -12.28
C ASN A 81 0.73 -10.65 -11.83
N THR A 82 1.94 -10.23 -12.21
CA THR A 82 2.50 -8.91 -11.86
C THR A 82 1.74 -7.76 -12.51
N ASP A 83 1.41 -7.86 -13.80
CA ASP A 83 0.61 -6.83 -14.50
C ASP A 83 -0.76 -6.62 -13.84
N SER A 84 -1.38 -7.70 -13.36
CA SER A 84 -2.69 -7.63 -12.68
C SER A 84 -2.59 -6.98 -11.30
N LYS A 85 -1.47 -7.15 -10.59
CA LYS A 85 -1.21 -6.41 -9.34
C LYS A 85 -1.02 -4.93 -9.59
N THR A 86 -0.25 -4.56 -10.61
CA THR A 86 -0.07 -3.16 -11.01
C THR A 86 -1.42 -2.53 -11.36
N ALA A 87 -2.22 -3.19 -12.20
CA ALA A 87 -3.55 -2.71 -12.57
C ALA A 87 -4.46 -2.54 -11.34
N LEU A 88 -4.41 -3.47 -10.37
CA LEU A 88 -5.18 -3.37 -9.13
C LEU A 88 -4.75 -2.18 -8.26
N ILE A 89 -3.45 -1.93 -8.13
CA ILE A 89 -2.93 -0.79 -7.35
C ILE A 89 -3.36 0.53 -7.99
N THR A 90 -3.19 0.66 -9.32
CA THR A 90 -3.65 1.83 -10.06
C THR A 90 -5.15 2.06 -9.89
N PHE A 91 -5.94 0.99 -10.03
CA PHE A 91 -7.39 1.05 -9.81
C PHE A 91 -7.75 1.51 -8.39
N ILE A 92 -7.13 0.94 -7.35
CA ILE A 92 -7.38 1.31 -5.95
C ILE A 92 -7.08 2.81 -5.75
N MET A 93 -5.97 3.28 -6.29
CA MET A 93 -5.56 4.69 -6.19
C MET A 93 -6.53 5.62 -6.89
N ASP A 94 -7.02 5.26 -8.08
CA ASP A 94 -8.02 6.04 -8.81
C ASP A 94 -9.36 6.09 -8.04
N GLN A 95 -9.77 4.97 -7.42
CA GLN A 95 -10.95 4.93 -6.56
C GLN A 95 -10.80 5.82 -5.32
N TRP A 96 -9.60 5.88 -4.73
CA TRP A 96 -9.36 6.70 -3.53
C TRP A 96 -9.38 8.20 -3.82
N LYS A 97 -9.10 8.60 -5.07
CA LYS A 97 -9.18 10.00 -5.52
C LYS A 97 -10.61 10.50 -5.72
N LEU A 98 -11.63 9.63 -5.66
CA LEU A 98 -13.04 10.02 -5.77
C LEU A 98 -13.50 10.81 -4.54
N ALA A 99 -14.24 11.90 -4.76
CA ALA A 99 -14.70 12.80 -3.70
C ALA A 99 -15.45 12.07 -2.56
N GLU A 100 -16.31 11.10 -2.91
CA GLU A 100 -17.04 10.26 -1.93
C GLU A 100 -16.14 9.46 -0.98
N LYS A 101 -14.90 9.14 -1.41
CA LYS A 101 -13.92 8.45 -0.56
C LYS A 101 -13.12 9.44 0.27
N LEU A 102 -12.82 10.63 -0.27
CA LEU A 102 -12.01 11.65 0.39
C LEU A 102 -12.71 12.28 1.59
N ILE A 103 -14.05 12.39 1.58
CA ILE A 103 -14.84 12.83 2.75
C ILE A 103 -14.57 11.95 3.98
N LYS A 104 -14.19 10.68 3.79
CA LYS A 104 -13.86 9.77 4.90
C LYS A 104 -12.56 10.14 5.64
N LEU A 105 -11.72 11.01 5.07
CA LEU A 105 -10.45 11.39 5.67
C LEU A 105 -10.64 12.31 6.88
N GLN A 106 -11.74 13.06 6.99
CA GLN A 106 -12.09 13.87 8.16
C GLN A 106 -10.92 14.74 8.66
N ASN A 107 -10.39 15.61 7.79
CA ASN A 107 -9.21 16.47 8.05
C ASN A 107 -7.88 15.72 8.26
N LYS A 108 -7.77 14.45 7.89
CA LYS A 108 -6.51 13.70 7.88
C LYS A 108 -5.89 13.68 6.49
N GLN A 109 -4.58 13.40 6.46
CA GLN A 109 -3.83 13.21 5.23
C GLN A 109 -3.62 11.72 4.97
N LEU A 110 -3.89 11.29 3.75
CA LEU A 110 -3.57 9.95 3.27
C LEU A 110 -2.49 10.05 2.19
N PHE A 111 -1.31 9.54 2.49
CA PHE A 111 -0.25 9.38 1.51
C PHE A 111 -0.34 7.97 0.94
N ALA A 112 -0.30 7.83 -0.39
CA ALA A 112 -0.33 6.51 -0.99
C ALA A 112 0.51 6.44 -2.27
N THR A 113 1.30 5.37 -2.39
CA THR A 113 2.20 5.18 -3.52
C THR A 113 1.49 4.53 -4.71
N CYS A 114 1.90 4.89 -5.93
CA CYS A 114 1.44 4.28 -7.16
C CYS A 114 2.54 4.37 -8.21
N GLY A 115 3.15 3.23 -8.54
CA GLY A 115 4.38 3.23 -9.34
C GLY A 115 5.46 4.04 -8.63
N GLU A 116 6.09 4.98 -9.35
CA GLU A 116 7.15 5.83 -8.80
C GLU A 116 6.64 7.05 -8.02
N THR A 117 5.33 7.27 -7.99
CA THR A 117 4.74 8.49 -7.42
C THR A 117 4.12 8.23 -6.06
N CYS A 118 4.16 9.24 -5.19
CA CYS A 118 3.35 9.30 -3.98
C CYS A 118 2.32 10.41 -4.10
N ASN A 119 1.05 10.10 -3.79
CA ASN A 119 -0.05 11.07 -3.78
C ASN A 119 -0.42 11.38 -2.33
N CYS A 120 -0.47 12.66 -1.97
CA CYS A 120 -1.11 13.15 -0.75
C CYS A 120 -2.57 13.48 -1.06
N LEU A 121 -3.48 12.75 -0.42
CA LEU A 121 -4.92 12.89 -0.53
C LEU A 121 -5.45 13.53 0.75
N THR A 122 -6.22 14.59 0.58
CA THR A 122 -7.03 15.22 1.63
C THR A 122 -8.49 15.28 1.15
N GLU A 123 -9.39 15.79 1.98
CA GLU A 123 -10.78 16.00 1.56
C GLU A 123 -10.87 16.93 0.33
N GLU A 124 -9.98 17.91 0.26
CA GLU A 124 -9.97 18.98 -0.74
C GLU A 124 -9.01 18.71 -1.91
N ASP A 125 -7.82 18.16 -1.62
CA ASP A 125 -6.69 18.13 -2.55
C ASP A 125 -6.20 16.73 -2.90
N ARG A 126 -5.54 16.63 -4.06
CA ARG A 126 -4.85 15.42 -4.56
C ARG A 126 -3.51 15.82 -5.16
N ASN A 127 -2.49 15.98 -4.31
CA ASN A 127 -1.19 16.49 -4.72
C ASN A 127 -0.18 15.34 -4.86
N VAL A 128 0.72 15.44 -5.84
CA VAL A 128 1.90 14.58 -5.90
C VAL A 128 2.96 15.12 -4.94
N VAL A 129 3.59 14.24 -4.17
CA VAL A 129 4.64 14.58 -3.20
C VAL A 129 5.99 14.22 -3.82
N GLU A 130 6.71 15.23 -4.30
CA GLU A 130 7.94 15.05 -5.07
C GLU A 130 9.05 14.40 -4.24
N GLU A 131 9.13 14.72 -2.95
CA GLU A 131 10.11 14.19 -1.99
C GLU A 131 9.94 12.69 -1.73
N LEU A 132 8.75 12.15 -2.02
CA LEU A 132 8.41 10.74 -1.85
C LEU A 132 8.36 9.97 -3.18
N LYS A 133 8.78 10.59 -4.29
CA LYS A 133 9.00 9.83 -5.53
C LYS A 133 10.16 8.86 -5.35
N SER A 134 9.98 7.63 -5.81
CA SER A 134 10.98 6.59 -5.66
C SER A 134 10.87 5.53 -6.74
N SER A 135 12.01 5.07 -7.25
CA SER A 135 12.10 3.93 -8.18
C SER A 135 12.25 2.58 -7.46
N HIS A 136 12.29 2.58 -6.12
CA HIS A 136 12.42 1.36 -5.33
C HIS A 136 11.23 0.42 -5.56
N GLU A 137 11.52 -0.87 -5.75
CA GLU A 137 10.49 -1.88 -6.05
C GLU A 137 9.68 -2.29 -4.81
N GLU A 138 10.31 -2.32 -3.63
CA GLU A 138 9.76 -2.98 -2.45
C GLU A 138 9.06 -2.01 -1.49
N ALA A 139 7.89 -2.41 -1.00
CA ALA A 139 7.15 -1.59 -0.04
C ALA A 139 7.87 -1.45 1.31
N ASP A 140 8.64 -2.45 1.75
CA ASP A 140 9.35 -2.44 3.04
C ASP A 140 10.35 -1.28 3.18
N THR A 141 11.20 -1.07 2.17
CA THR A 141 12.13 0.06 2.10
C THR A 141 11.39 1.37 1.85
N GLY A 142 10.32 1.35 1.04
CA GLY A 142 9.44 2.50 0.85
C GLY A 142 8.79 2.98 2.16
N MET A 143 8.36 2.07 3.05
CA MET A 143 7.82 2.43 4.36
C MET A 143 8.84 3.20 5.21
N LEU A 144 10.14 2.88 5.08
CA LEU A 144 11.18 3.61 5.81
C LEU A 144 11.44 5.00 5.23
N LEU A 145 11.34 5.17 3.91
CA LEU A 145 11.39 6.49 3.26
C LEU A 145 10.26 7.38 3.80
N HIS A 146 9.03 6.86 3.84
CA HIS A 146 7.87 7.57 4.37
C HIS A 146 8.01 7.88 5.88
N ALA A 147 8.55 6.95 6.67
CA ALA A 147 8.82 7.19 8.09
C ALA A 147 9.85 8.32 8.29
N ASN A 148 10.92 8.34 7.49
CA ASN A 148 11.90 9.41 7.53
C ASN A 148 11.28 10.75 7.12
N HIS A 149 10.50 10.79 6.04
CA HIS A 149 9.78 11.98 5.60
C HIS A 149 8.84 12.52 6.69
N ALA A 150 8.08 11.66 7.36
CA ALA A 150 7.25 12.08 8.49
C ALA A 150 8.11 12.68 9.62
N SER A 151 9.23 12.05 9.99
CA SER A 151 10.11 12.60 11.02
C SER A 151 10.68 13.98 10.67
N GLN A 152 10.96 14.23 9.38
CA GLN A 152 11.45 15.52 8.89
C GLN A 152 10.36 16.60 8.86
N ASN A 153 9.09 16.19 8.72
CA ASN A 153 7.93 17.08 8.74
C ASN A 153 7.34 17.29 10.16
N GLY A 154 8.15 17.08 11.20
CA GLY A 154 7.79 17.42 12.58
C GLY A 154 6.91 16.42 13.31
N TYR A 155 6.65 15.24 12.74
CA TYR A 155 5.96 14.16 13.44
C TYR A 155 6.83 13.60 14.57
N GLN A 156 6.28 13.58 15.78
CA GLN A 156 6.99 13.18 17.00
C GLN A 156 7.13 11.67 17.15
N THR A 157 6.42 10.87 16.34
CA THR A 157 6.44 9.41 16.41
C THR A 157 5.92 8.83 15.10
N THR A 158 6.54 7.75 14.64
CA THR A 158 6.06 6.97 13.49
C THR A 158 5.79 5.53 13.91
N VAL A 159 4.67 4.98 13.41
CA VAL A 159 4.28 3.59 13.61
C VAL A 159 4.18 2.90 12.26
N ILE A 160 5.01 1.89 12.04
CA ILE A 160 4.99 1.02 10.87
C ILE A 160 4.11 -0.19 11.18
N VAL A 161 3.05 -0.39 10.39
CA VAL A 161 2.16 -1.54 10.53
C VAL A 161 2.56 -2.61 9.53
N SER A 162 3.30 -3.62 9.99
CA SER A 162 3.73 -4.76 9.16
C SER A 162 3.95 -5.99 10.02
N GLU A 163 3.59 -7.16 9.47
CA GLU A 163 3.91 -8.48 10.03
C GLU A 163 5.19 -9.06 9.43
N ASP A 164 5.79 -8.36 8.47
CA ASP A 164 7.02 -8.80 7.80
C ASP A 164 8.23 -8.65 8.72
N THR A 165 9.05 -9.71 8.78
CA THR A 165 10.29 -9.73 9.56
C THR A 165 11.35 -8.86 8.89
N ASP A 166 11.36 -8.78 7.56
CA ASP A 166 12.33 -7.95 6.84
C ASP A 166 12.12 -6.46 7.18
N VAL A 167 10.84 -6.04 7.31
CA VAL A 167 10.49 -4.69 7.80
C VAL A 167 11.01 -4.47 9.22
N MET A 168 10.95 -5.46 10.11
CA MET A 168 11.47 -5.33 11.47
C MET A 168 12.98 -5.13 11.49
N ILE A 169 13.71 -5.93 10.71
CA ILE A 169 15.17 -5.82 10.60
C ILE A 169 15.55 -4.47 10.00
N LEU A 170 14.84 -4.01 8.97
CA LEU A 170 15.03 -2.68 8.39
C LEU A 170 14.75 -1.56 9.41
N CYS A 171 13.67 -1.66 10.19
CA CYS A 171 13.39 -0.70 11.27
C CYS A 171 14.56 -0.61 12.26
N LEU A 172 15.09 -1.76 12.69
CA LEU A 172 16.24 -1.81 13.61
C LEU A 172 17.51 -1.20 12.99
N GLY A 173 17.78 -1.47 11.72
CA GLY A 173 18.93 -0.91 11.01
C GLY A 173 18.86 0.60 10.76
N CYS A 174 17.65 1.14 10.63
CA CYS A 174 17.41 2.54 10.25
C CYS A 174 16.90 3.42 11.39
N CYS A 175 16.57 2.88 12.57
CA CYS A 175 15.97 3.64 13.67
C CYS A 175 16.80 4.87 14.09
N LYS A 176 18.13 4.81 13.99
CA LYS A 176 19.02 5.95 14.29
C LYS A 176 19.06 7.03 13.22
N LYS A 177 18.55 6.74 12.01
CA LYS A 177 18.50 7.68 10.88
C LYS A 177 17.17 8.42 10.80
N ILE A 178 16.13 7.93 11.48
CA ILE A 178 14.80 8.55 11.52
C ILE A 178 14.74 9.42 12.78
N ASN A 179 14.44 10.70 12.61
CA ASN A 179 14.57 11.72 13.67
C ASN A 179 13.42 11.71 14.69
N CYS A 180 12.69 10.59 14.80
CA CYS A 180 11.65 10.40 15.80
C CYS A 180 11.58 8.92 16.23
N PRO A 181 11.02 8.62 17.41
CA PRO A 181 10.70 7.26 17.81
C PRO A 181 9.97 6.48 16.72
N LEU A 182 10.55 5.34 16.33
CA LEU A 182 10.00 4.41 15.36
C LEU A 182 9.50 3.15 16.08
N TYR A 183 8.21 2.86 15.91
CA TYR A 183 7.59 1.63 16.42
C TYR A 183 7.11 0.77 15.27
N GLN A 184 7.21 -0.56 15.43
CA GLN A 184 6.52 -1.49 14.56
C GLN A 184 5.34 -2.11 15.30
N LYS A 185 4.16 -2.02 14.71
CA LYS A 185 2.98 -2.76 15.14
C LYS A 185 2.93 -4.08 14.35
N SER A 186 3.22 -5.18 15.03
CA SER A 186 3.00 -6.54 14.53
C SER A 186 1.79 -7.15 15.22
N GLY A 187 0.93 -7.84 14.47
CA GLY A 187 -0.23 -8.55 15.01
C GLY A 187 -0.01 -10.04 14.98
N THR A 188 -0.01 -10.70 16.14
CA THR A 188 -0.18 -12.16 16.24
C THR A 188 -1.68 -12.46 16.38
N GLN A 189 -2.46 -12.35 15.31
CA GLN A 189 -3.78 -12.98 15.31
C GLN A 189 -3.66 -14.44 14.89
N ASN A 190 -3.43 -15.30 15.89
CA ASN A 190 -3.94 -16.67 15.82
C ASN A 190 -5.46 -16.56 15.69
N GLN A 191 -5.97 -16.75 14.47
CA GLN A 191 -7.39 -17.05 14.28
C GLN A 191 -7.59 -18.50 14.71
N THR A 192 -7.92 -18.71 15.98
CA THR A 192 -8.66 -19.90 16.44
C THR A 192 -10.11 -19.79 16.04
#